data_AF-A0A9D9D807-F1
#
_entry.id   AF-A0A9D9D807-F1
#
_cell.length_a   1.000
_cell.length_b   1.000
_cell.length_c   1.000
_cell.angle_alpha   90.00
_cell.angle_beta   90.00
_cell.angle_gamma   90.00
#
_symmetry.space_group_name_H-M   'P 1'
#
loop_
_entity.id
_entity.type
_entity.pdbx_description
1 polymer ?
#
loop_
_entity_poly.entity_id
_entity_poly.type
_entity_poly.pdbx_seq_one_letter_code
_entity_poly.pdbx_strand_id
1 'polypeptide(L)'
;MKRKFLIRRIPSGEVYSSNDIKQAEKCLNKWIKQARSSCLKPFVELSYKFKEKMQYILNWFHKKISSAISEGFNNKIKRLKRMAYGYKDINYFRLKIHQHCGLLNPRLNT
;
A
#
# COMPACT_ATOMS: atom_id res chain seq x y z
N MET A 1 -17.02 -24.85 7.99
CA MET A 1 -17.49 -23.47 8.23
C MET A 1 -16.40 -22.41 8.45
N LYS A 2 -15.20 -22.70 9.00
CA LYS A 2 -14.18 -21.66 9.33
C LYS A 2 -13.37 -21.06 8.15
N ARG A 3 -13.29 -21.73 6.99
CA ARG A 3 -12.49 -21.27 5.83
C ARG A 3 -13.07 -20.06 5.07
N LYS A 4 -14.40 -19.88 5.07
CA LYS A 4 -15.07 -18.80 4.30
C LYS A 4 -15.03 -17.42 4.98
N PHE A 5 -14.88 -17.35 6.30
CA PHE A 5 -14.92 -16.08 7.04
C PHE A 5 -13.60 -15.30 6.99
N LEU A 6 -12.45 -15.99 6.94
CA LEU A 6 -11.13 -15.37 6.89
C LEU A 6 -10.84 -14.64 5.57
N ILE A 7 -11.49 -15.04 4.48
CA ILE A 7 -11.23 -14.52 3.12
C ILE A 7 -11.88 -13.14 2.90
N ARG A 8 -12.85 -12.71 3.75
CA ARG A 8 -13.70 -11.54 3.43
C ARG A 8 -13.26 -10.18 3.97
N ARG A 9 -12.31 -10.08 4.90
CA ARG A 9 -11.85 -8.77 5.39
C ARG A 9 -10.35 -8.73 5.63
N ILE A 10 -9.66 -8.01 4.75
CA ILE A 10 -8.40 -7.33 5.08
C ILE A 10 -8.72 -6.36 6.24
N PRO A 11 -7.88 -6.26 7.28
CA PRO A 11 -8.21 -5.52 8.50
C PRO A 11 -8.28 -4.01 8.26
N SER A 12 -7.96 -3.52 7.06
CA SER A 12 -7.86 -2.11 6.72
C SER A 12 -9.08 -1.32 7.14
N GLY A 13 -10.30 -1.74 6.77
CA GLY A 13 -11.52 -1.00 7.13
C GLY A 13 -11.72 -0.84 8.64
N GLU A 14 -11.65 -1.95 9.39
CA GLU A 14 -11.89 -1.93 10.85
C GLU A 14 -10.77 -1.24 11.65
N VAL A 15 -9.53 -1.34 11.17
CA VAL A 15 -8.39 -0.66 11.78
C VAL A 15 -8.55 0.85 11.58
N TYR A 16 -8.67 1.33 10.35
CA TYR A 16 -8.71 2.77 10.06
C TYR A 16 -10.00 3.48 10.53
N SER A 17 -11.08 2.74 10.84
CA SER A 17 -12.29 3.29 11.47
C SER A 17 -12.19 3.41 13.00
N SER A 18 -11.13 2.91 13.63
CA SER A 18 -10.95 3.01 15.08
C SER A 18 -10.58 4.45 15.49
N ASN A 19 -11.11 4.95 16.60
CA ASN A 19 -10.79 6.31 17.09
C ASN A 19 -9.49 6.37 17.92
N ASP A 20 -8.99 5.22 18.37
CA ASP A 20 -7.83 5.12 19.26
C ASP A 20 -6.81 4.10 18.72
N ILE A 21 -5.53 4.45 18.87
CA ILE A 21 -4.37 3.65 18.46
C ILE A 21 -4.38 2.29 19.16
N LYS A 22 -4.72 2.26 20.46
CA LYS A 22 -4.75 1.01 21.22
C LYS A 22 -5.81 0.05 20.69
N GLN A 23 -6.96 0.59 20.26
CA GLN A 23 -8.01 -0.22 19.65
C GLN A 23 -7.58 -0.72 18.28
N ALA A 24 -6.98 0.13 17.45
CA ALA A 24 -6.44 -0.24 16.15
C ALA A 24 -5.37 -1.35 16.27
N GLU A 25 -4.46 -1.24 17.23
CA GLU A 25 -3.43 -2.24 17.51
C GLU A 25 -4.06 -3.58 17.96
N LYS A 26 -5.06 -3.53 18.83
CA LYS A 26 -5.78 -4.73 19.28
C LYS A 26 -6.50 -5.43 18.13
N CYS A 27 -7.18 -4.67 17.27
CA CYS A 27 -7.83 -5.17 16.06
C CYS A 27 -6.82 -5.83 15.11
N LEU A 28 -5.70 -5.16 14.86
CA LEU A 28 -4.65 -5.66 13.98
C LEU A 28 -4.01 -6.94 14.52
N ASN A 29 -3.70 -6.99 15.81
CA ASN A 29 -3.16 -8.18 16.47
C ASN A 29 -4.17 -9.35 16.45
N LYS A 30 -5.46 -9.08 16.64
CA LYS A 30 -6.52 -10.08 16.53
C LYS A 30 -6.56 -10.67 15.12
N TRP A 31 -6.50 -9.82 14.10
CA TRP A 31 -6.48 -10.28 12.70
C TRP A 31 -5.21 -11.08 12.39
N ILE A 32 -4.02 -10.63 12.83
CA ILE A 32 -2.76 -11.37 12.63
C ILE A 32 -2.85 -12.78 13.25
N LYS A 33 -3.41 -12.91 14.46
CA LYS A 33 -3.62 -14.23 15.09
C LYS A 33 -4.55 -15.12 14.27
N GLN A 34 -5.63 -14.57 13.74
CA GLN A 34 -6.57 -15.29 12.88
C GLN A 34 -5.94 -15.70 11.53
N ALA A 35 -5.15 -14.80 10.91
CA ALA A 35 -4.44 -15.07 9.67
C ALA A 35 -3.41 -16.19 9.85
N ARG A 36 -2.69 -16.23 10.97
CA ARG A 36 -1.77 -17.33 11.32
C ARG A 36 -2.48 -18.66 11.50
N SER A 37 -3.68 -18.66 12.10
CA SER A 37 -4.45 -19.89 12.34
C SER A 37 -5.31 -20.32 11.14
N SER A 38 -5.28 -19.58 10.03
CA SER A 38 -6.10 -19.87 8.84
C SER A 38 -5.69 -21.14 8.08
N CYS A 39 -4.51 -21.71 8.37
CA CYS A 39 -3.85 -22.77 7.61
C CYS A 39 -3.67 -22.45 6.10
N LEU A 40 -3.87 -21.20 5.69
CA LEU A 40 -3.67 -20.74 4.32
C LEU A 40 -2.28 -20.11 4.26
N LYS A 41 -1.32 -20.77 3.60
CA LYS A 41 0.06 -20.27 3.42
C LYS A 41 0.11 -18.77 3.03
N PRO A 42 -0.69 -18.27 2.07
CA PRO A 42 -0.67 -16.85 1.71
C PRO A 42 -1.05 -15.91 2.86
N PHE A 43 -2.04 -16.28 3.68
CA PHE A 43 -2.46 -15.48 4.83
C PHE A 43 -1.47 -15.57 5.99
N VAL A 44 -0.85 -16.73 6.18
CA VAL A 44 0.22 -16.91 7.16
C VAL A 44 1.40 -15.99 6.81
N GLU A 45 1.87 -16.00 5.56
CA GLU A 45 2.92 -15.09 5.07
C GLU A 45 2.51 -13.62 5.21
N LEU A 46 1.28 -13.29 4.83
CA LEU A 46 0.74 -11.93 4.96
C LEU A 46 0.74 -11.47 6.43
N SER A 47 0.40 -12.36 7.37
CA SER A 47 0.41 -12.05 8.80
C SER A 47 1.79 -11.66 9.33
N TYR A 48 2.86 -12.23 8.78
CA TYR A 48 4.23 -11.87 9.13
C TYR A 48 4.57 -10.47 8.61
N LYS A 49 4.24 -10.18 7.35
CA LYS A 49 4.44 -8.84 6.75
C LYS A 49 3.67 -7.76 7.50
N PHE A 50 2.43 -8.05 7.89
CA PHE A 50 1.61 -7.13 8.68
C PHE A 50 2.18 -6.89 10.07
N LYS A 51 2.70 -7.93 10.74
CA LYS A 51 3.36 -7.78 12.04
C LYS A 51 4.63 -6.94 11.93
N GLU A 52 5.44 -7.17 10.91
CA GLU A 52 6.68 -6.41 10.65
C GLU A 52 6.40 -4.94 10.35
N LYS A 53 5.37 -4.65 9.54
CA LYS A 53 5.01 -3.28 9.14
C LYS A 53 3.97 -2.61 10.04
N MET A 54 3.64 -3.23 11.18
CA MET A 54 2.60 -2.76 12.10
C MET A 54 2.79 -1.30 12.53
N GLN A 55 4.04 -0.91 12.82
CA GLN A 55 4.36 0.47 13.19
C GLN A 55 3.93 1.50 12.13
N TYR A 56 4.08 1.17 10.84
CA TYR A 56 3.70 2.07 9.75
C TYR A 56 2.19 2.18 9.59
N ILE A 57 1.48 1.08 9.84
CA ILE A 57 0.01 1.04 9.85
C ILE A 57 -0.53 1.91 10.99
N LEU A 58 0.05 1.78 12.19
CA LEU A 58 -0.34 2.56 13.37
C LEU A 58 0.09 4.04 13.28
N ASN A 59 1.16 4.35 12.55
CA ASN A 59 1.59 5.73 12.32
C ASN A 59 0.54 6.58 11.56
N TRP A 60 -0.40 5.93 10.87
CA TRP A 60 -1.55 6.61 10.27
C TRP A 60 -2.38 7.38 11.29
N PHE A 61 -2.54 6.88 12.52
CA PHE A 61 -3.33 7.56 13.56
C PHE A 61 -2.64 8.82 14.10
N HIS A 62 -1.30 8.89 14.03
CA HIS A 62 -0.55 10.07 14.44
C HIS A 62 -0.51 11.14 13.35
N LYS A 63 -0.23 10.76 12.10
CA LYS A 63 0.04 11.72 11.01
C LYS A 63 -1.11 11.87 10.01
N LYS A 64 -2.08 10.95 10.00
CA LYS A 64 -3.20 10.85 9.03
C LYS A 64 -2.76 10.92 7.56
N ILE A 65 -1.53 10.51 7.27
CA ILE A 65 -0.99 10.50 5.90
C ILE A 65 -1.65 9.36 5.13
N SER A 66 -2.44 9.70 4.11
CA SER A 66 -3.06 8.71 3.23
C SER A 66 -2.09 8.25 2.14
N SER A 67 -2.32 7.05 1.60
CA SER A 67 -1.60 6.55 0.43
C SER A 67 -2.01 7.24 -0.87
N ALA A 68 -2.95 8.19 -0.85
CA ALA A 68 -3.54 8.80 -2.04
C ALA A 68 -2.51 9.47 -2.95
N ILE A 69 -1.52 10.16 -2.37
CA ILE A 69 -0.43 10.79 -3.14
C ILE A 69 0.40 9.72 -3.87
N SER A 70 0.82 8.68 -3.16
CA SER A 70 1.58 7.56 -3.74
C SER A 70 0.78 6.82 -4.82
N GLU A 71 -0.51 6.62 -4.59
CA GLU A 71 -1.43 6.03 -5.58
C GLU A 71 -1.57 6.91 -6.83
N GLY A 72 -1.69 8.24 -6.65
CA GLY A 72 -1.71 9.21 -7.74
C GLY A 72 -0.45 9.13 -8.60
N PHE A 73 0.73 9.08 -7.97
CA PHE A 73 1.99 8.87 -8.69
C PHE A 73 2.01 7.54 -9.43
N ASN A 74 1.64 6.44 -8.78
CA ASN A 74 1.59 5.12 -9.40
C ASN A 74 0.65 5.08 -10.61
N ASN A 75 -0.51 5.73 -10.53
CA ASN A 75 -1.46 5.83 -11.63
C ASN A 75 -0.91 6.66 -12.79
N LYS A 76 -0.21 7.76 -12.52
CA LYS A 76 0.47 8.56 -13.54
C LYS A 76 1.57 7.76 -14.25
N ILE A 77 2.40 7.02 -13.51
CA ILE A 77 3.46 6.16 -14.06
C ILE A 77 2.85 5.01 -14.89
N LYS A 78 1.81 4.33 -14.39
CA LYS A 78 1.09 3.29 -15.14
C LYS A 78 0.49 3.82 -16.44
N ARG A 79 -0.07 5.04 -16.42
CA ARG A 79 -0.59 5.70 -17.62
C ARG A 79 0.54 5.96 -18.62
N LEU A 80 1.67 6.50 -18.17
CA LEU A 80 2.84 6.77 -19.00
C LEU A 80 3.38 5.50 -19.68
N LYS A 81 3.51 4.40 -18.91
CA LYS A 81 3.91 3.09 -19.47
C LYS A 81 2.94 2.58 -20.53
N ARG A 82 1.62 2.73 -20.31
CA ARG A 82 0.59 2.30 -21.27
C ARG A 82 0.62 3.12 -22.56
N MET A 83 0.76 4.44 -22.45
CA MET A 83 0.83 5.33 -23.63
C MET A 83 2.02 5.03 -24.53
N ALA A 84 3.13 4.56 -23.96
CA ALA A 84 4.34 4.20 -24.70
C ALA A 84 4.34 2.76 -25.23
N TYR A 85 3.31 1.95 -24.92
CA TYR A 85 3.31 0.50 -25.18
C TYR A 85 4.53 -0.22 -24.57
N GLY A 86 5.02 0.30 -23.44
CA GLY A 86 6.23 -0.18 -22.77
C GLY A 86 7.48 0.61 -23.16
N TYR A 87 8.44 0.65 -22.25
CA TYR A 87 9.75 1.27 -22.48
C TYR A 87 10.80 0.17 -22.52
N LYS A 88 11.66 0.19 -23.54
CA LYS A 88 12.79 -0.74 -23.66
C LYS A 88 13.96 -0.33 -22.75
N ASP A 89 14.23 0.96 -22.68
CA ASP A 89 15.28 1.53 -21.83
C ASP A 89 14.70 2.05 -20.51
N ILE A 90 15.19 1.50 -19.40
CA ILE A 90 14.78 1.87 -18.05
C ILE A 90 15.26 3.27 -17.65
N ASN A 91 16.42 3.71 -18.13
CA ASN A 91 16.96 5.04 -17.85
C ASN A 91 16.08 6.10 -18.55
N TYR A 92 15.72 5.85 -19.80
CA TYR A 92 14.78 6.69 -20.52
C TYR A 92 13.39 6.74 -19.86
N PHE A 93 12.89 5.60 -19.36
CA PHE A 93 11.64 5.58 -18.59
C PHE A 93 11.72 6.44 -17.32
N ARG A 94 12.84 6.40 -16.58
CA ARG A 94 13.06 7.26 -15.40
C ARG A 94 13.03 8.74 -15.76
N LEU A 95 13.71 9.14 -16.84
CA LEU A 95 13.66 10.52 -17.35
C LEU A 95 12.23 10.95 -17.68
N LYS A 96 11.44 10.08 -18.32
CA LYS A 96 10.03 10.35 -18.60
C LYS A 96 9.18 10.44 -17.34
N ILE A 97 9.42 9.60 -16.33
CA ILE A 97 8.76 9.75 -15.03
C ILE A 97 9.08 11.12 -14.43
N HIS A 98 10.36 11.53 -14.40
CA HIS A 98 10.75 12.84 -13.88
C HIS A 98 10.10 13.99 -14.65
N GLN A 99 10.00 13.91 -15.97
CA GLN A 99 9.33 14.89 -16.83
C GLN A 99 7.84 15.03 -16.51
N HIS A 100 7.14 13.91 -16.32
CA HIS A 100 5.69 13.93 -16.15
C HIS A 100 5.24 14.08 -14.70
N CYS A 101 6.05 13.65 -13.73
CA CYS A 101 5.77 13.72 -12.29
C CYS A 101 6.32 14.99 -11.63
N GLY A 102 6.96 15.89 -12.40
CA GLY A 102 7.23 17.27 -11.98
C GLY A 102 8.66 17.57 -11.53
N LEU A 103 9.62 16.65 -11.70
CA LEU A 103 11.03 16.91 -11.38
C LEU A 103 11.77 17.60 -12.54
N LEU A 104 11.40 17.30 -13.79
CA LEU A 104 11.98 17.93 -14.98
C LEU A 104 10.90 18.77 -15.67
N ASN A 105 11.09 20.08 -15.71
CA ASN A 105 10.20 20.98 -16.46
C ASN A 105 10.79 21.22 -17.86
N PRO A 106 10.20 20.68 -18.94
CA PRO A 106 10.72 20.89 -20.30
C PRO A 106 10.52 22.33 -20.81
N ARG A 107 9.87 23.21 -20.03
CA ARG A 107 9.64 24.62 -20.36
C ARG A 107 10.61 25.59 -19.68
N LEU A 108 11.47 25.09 -18.79
CA LEU A 108 12.56 25.89 -18.24
C LEU A 108 13.79 25.62 -19.09
N ASN A 109 14.03 26.51 -20.05
CA ASN A 109 15.33 26.61 -20.69
C ASN A 109 16.29 27.15 -19.63
N THR A 110 17.28 26.36 -19.21
CA THR A 110 18.57 26.93 -18.82
C THR A 110 19.22 27.54 -20.05
#